data_AF-A0A537EAQ5-F1
#
_entry.id   AF-A0A537EAQ5-F1
#
_cell.length_a   1.000
_cell.length_b   1.000
_cell.length_c   1.000
_cell.angle_alpha   90.00
_cell.angle_beta   90.00
_cell.angle_gamma   90.00
#
_symmetry.space_group_name_H-M   'P 1'
#
loop_
_entity.id
_entity.type
_entity.pdbx_description
1 polymer ?
#
loop_
_entity_poly.entity_id
_entity_poly.type
_entity_poly.pdbx_seq_one_letter_code
_entity_poly.pdbx_strand_id
1 'polypeptide(L)'
;MGTRNTVEPLQPKTWQLDQDRSSAQGYLYSCSLCDEALVLSKPFINPRRVQLVFLDTCPGCGFELEKTLKVQPSALPPGKRFLTNTICKNAEELFDPGEPLEAKLSRGSSLLRDFQSNLATGIEAIDETLALRFGQLVSLQGEASNALSHLICVRAINPLPPGLDSDVVFVDGGNVFDAYTVSKHAFSLGLDQERTKLHPSPVEQPHN
;
A
#
# COMPACT_ATOMS: atom_id res chain seq x y z
N MET A 1 -19.93 25.91 -28.03
CA MET A 1 -20.91 25.34 -27.09
C MET A 1 -20.13 24.52 -26.07
N GLY A 2 -19.85 25.08 -24.90
CA GLY A 2 -19.09 24.41 -23.84
C GLY A 2 -20.04 23.85 -22.77
N THR A 3 -19.96 22.54 -22.51
CA THR A 3 -20.68 21.86 -21.44
C THR A 3 -20.03 22.16 -20.10
N ARG A 4 -20.64 23.05 -19.30
CA ARG A 4 -20.25 23.29 -17.91
C ARG A 4 -20.65 22.08 -17.06
N ASN A 5 -19.67 21.38 -16.51
CA ASN A 5 -19.87 20.38 -15.47
C ASN A 5 -20.20 21.11 -14.16
N THR A 6 -21.48 21.15 -13.79
CA THR A 6 -21.92 21.79 -12.54
C THR A 6 -21.64 20.84 -11.35
N VAL A 7 -20.59 21.14 -10.58
CA VAL A 7 -20.29 20.49 -9.30
C VAL A 7 -21.20 21.10 -8.24
N GLU A 8 -22.09 20.31 -7.64
CA GLU A 8 -22.97 20.77 -6.56
C GLU A 8 -22.58 20.13 -5.22
N PRO A 9 -22.67 20.89 -4.11
CA PRO A 9 -22.25 20.45 -2.78
C PRO A 9 -23.24 19.47 -2.13
N LEU A 10 -22.70 18.50 -1.37
CA LEU A 10 -23.48 17.66 -0.47
C LEU A 10 -23.99 18.48 0.72
N GLN A 11 -25.31 18.46 0.95
CA GLN A 11 -25.93 19.04 2.15
C GLN A 11 -25.65 18.14 3.37
N PRO A 12 -25.28 18.71 4.53
CA PRO A 12 -25.01 17.91 5.73
C PRO A 12 -26.30 17.38 6.36
N LYS A 13 -26.28 16.09 6.74
CA LYS A 13 -27.26 15.34 7.54
C LYS A 13 -28.74 15.44 7.10
N THR A 14 -29.13 14.60 6.14
CA THR A 14 -30.46 13.96 6.09
C THR A 14 -30.40 12.74 5.16
N TRP A 15 -30.10 11.56 5.68
CA TRP A 15 -30.24 10.29 4.95
C TRP A 15 -31.57 9.62 5.29
N GLN A 16 -32.64 10.09 4.66
CA GLN A 16 -33.80 9.26 4.38
C GLN A 16 -33.88 9.10 2.87
N LEU A 17 -33.27 8.02 2.41
CA LEU A 17 -33.30 7.58 1.01
C LEU A 17 -34.64 6.86 0.79
N ASP A 18 -35.58 7.53 0.14
CA ASP A 18 -36.67 6.83 -0.55
C ASP A 18 -36.04 5.93 -1.63
N GLN A 19 -36.29 4.62 -1.53
CA GLN A 19 -35.80 3.61 -2.46
C GLN A 19 -36.57 3.71 -3.78
N ASP A 20 -36.18 4.65 -4.64
CA ASP A 20 -36.64 4.66 -6.03
C ASP A 20 -35.81 3.69 -6.88
N ARG A 21 -36.47 2.66 -7.41
CA ARG A 21 -35.92 1.58 -8.25
C ARG A 21 -35.29 2.04 -9.59
N SER A 22 -35.16 3.35 -9.81
CA SER A 22 -34.58 3.96 -11.01
C SER A 22 -33.25 4.69 -10.75
N SER A 23 -32.74 4.69 -9.52
CA SER A 23 -31.48 5.38 -9.18
C SER A 23 -30.27 4.65 -9.77
N ALA A 24 -29.40 5.37 -10.49
CA ALA A 24 -28.13 4.80 -10.95
C ALA A 24 -27.26 4.40 -9.74
N GLN A 25 -26.72 3.18 -9.75
CA GLN A 25 -25.77 2.72 -8.74
C GLN A 25 -24.44 3.47 -8.87
N GLY A 26 -23.87 3.86 -7.73
CA GLY A 26 -22.50 4.34 -7.61
C GLY A 26 -21.94 4.07 -6.23
N TYR A 27 -20.98 4.88 -5.79
CA TYR A 27 -20.15 4.64 -4.63
C TYR A 27 -20.16 5.84 -3.67
N LEU A 28 -20.51 5.58 -2.42
CA LEU A 28 -20.43 6.54 -1.32
C LEU A 28 -19.14 6.31 -0.52
N TYR A 29 -18.38 7.38 -0.37
CA TYR A 29 -17.19 7.47 0.45
C TYR A 29 -17.55 8.26 1.71
N SER A 30 -17.42 7.63 2.88
CA SER A 30 -17.77 8.24 4.16
C SER A 30 -16.78 7.89 5.25
N CYS A 31 -16.78 8.66 6.33
CA CYS A 31 -16.04 8.31 7.55
C CYS A 31 -16.79 7.22 8.32
N SER A 32 -16.12 6.13 8.68
CA SER A 32 -16.69 5.04 9.48
C SER A 32 -16.95 5.40 10.95
N LEU A 33 -16.36 6.49 11.44
CA LEU A 33 -16.50 6.93 12.84
C LEU A 33 -17.67 7.89 13.06
N CYS A 34 -17.88 8.83 12.13
CA CYS A 34 -18.88 9.89 12.30
C CYS A 34 -19.93 9.95 11.18
N ASP A 35 -19.87 9.00 10.24
CA ASP A 35 -20.74 8.89 9.07
C ASP A 35 -20.74 10.12 8.14
N GLU A 36 -19.74 10.98 8.26
CA GLU A 36 -19.58 12.15 7.39
C GLU A 36 -19.38 11.71 5.94
N ALA A 37 -20.25 12.17 5.03
CA ALA A 37 -20.12 11.88 3.60
C ALA A 37 -19.09 12.81 2.96
N LEU A 38 -18.11 12.18 2.30
CA LEU A 38 -17.00 12.86 1.67
C LEU A 38 -17.26 13.02 0.17
N VAL A 39 -17.60 11.92 -0.49
CA VAL A 39 -17.81 11.86 -1.94
C VAL A 39 -18.91 10.86 -2.27
N LEU A 40 -19.80 11.22 -3.19
CA LEU A 40 -20.72 10.30 -3.84
C LEU A 40 -20.49 10.36 -5.35
N SER A 41 -20.06 9.26 -5.95
CA SER A 41 -19.66 9.22 -7.37
C SER A 41 -20.29 8.05 -8.11
N LYS A 42 -20.67 8.28 -9.37
CA LYS A 42 -21.06 7.19 -10.26
C LYS A 42 -19.88 6.28 -10.63
N PRO A 43 -18.73 6.79 -11.11
CA PRO A 43 -17.54 5.94 -11.29
C PRO A 43 -16.90 5.63 -9.94
N PHE A 44 -16.21 4.49 -9.87
CA PHE A 44 -15.35 4.17 -8.74
C PHE A 44 -14.12 5.09 -8.74
N ILE A 45 -13.86 5.71 -7.59
CA ILE A 45 -12.68 6.55 -7.33
C ILE A 45 -11.75 5.77 -6.38
N ASN A 46 -10.44 5.78 -6.63
CA ASN A 46 -9.49 5.16 -5.71
C ASN A 46 -9.58 5.84 -4.32
N PRO A 47 -9.81 5.09 -3.21
CA PRO A 47 -9.92 5.66 -1.86
C PRO A 47 -8.75 6.58 -1.48
N ARG A 48 -7.54 6.29 -1.99
CA ARG A 48 -6.35 7.11 -1.74
C ARG A 48 -6.44 8.52 -2.32
N ARG A 49 -7.13 8.68 -3.46
CA ARG A 49 -7.39 10.03 -4.01
C ARG A 49 -8.34 10.82 -3.13
N VAL A 50 -9.35 10.16 -2.57
CA VAL A 50 -10.26 10.77 -1.60
C VAL A 50 -9.46 11.19 -0.36
N GLN A 51 -8.61 10.33 0.19
CA GLN A 51 -7.73 10.72 1.31
C GLN A 51 -6.91 11.97 0.97
N LEU A 52 -6.20 12.00 -0.16
CA LEU A 52 -5.34 13.13 -0.55
C LEU A 52 -6.10 14.45 -0.67
N VAL A 53 -7.27 14.45 -1.31
CA VAL A 53 -8.06 15.68 -1.53
C VAL A 53 -8.63 16.23 -0.21
N PHE A 54 -8.80 15.38 0.79
CA PHE A 54 -9.18 15.76 2.15
C PHE A 54 -7.96 15.89 3.10
N LEU A 55 -6.73 15.90 2.58
CA LEU A 55 -5.49 15.98 3.37
C LEU A 55 -5.42 14.91 4.48
N ASP A 56 -5.87 13.71 4.13
CA ASP A 56 -6.02 12.54 4.98
C ASP A 56 -6.81 12.79 6.27
N THR A 57 -7.63 13.84 6.33
CA THR A 57 -8.33 14.23 7.57
C THR A 57 -9.83 14.31 7.32
N CYS A 58 -10.62 13.65 8.18
CA CYS A 58 -12.07 13.75 8.10
C CYS A 58 -12.53 15.17 8.47
N PRO A 59 -13.30 15.87 7.62
CA PRO A 59 -13.83 17.19 7.93
C PRO A 59 -14.85 17.19 9.09
N GLY A 60 -15.51 16.05 9.34
CA GLY A 60 -16.52 15.93 10.40
C GLY A 60 -15.92 15.72 11.79
N CYS A 61 -14.96 14.79 11.93
CA CYS A 61 -14.41 14.40 13.24
C CYS A 61 -12.90 14.65 13.40
N GLY A 62 -12.18 15.08 12.36
CA GLY A 62 -10.75 15.37 12.41
C GLY A 62 -9.81 14.16 12.45
N PHE A 63 -10.34 12.93 12.38
CA PHE A 63 -9.51 11.71 12.37
C PHE A 63 -8.92 11.40 10.99
N GLU A 64 -7.81 10.65 10.99
CA GLU A 64 -7.12 10.18 9.78
C GLU A 64 -8.04 9.32 8.91
N LEU A 65 -8.14 9.64 7.62
CA LEU A 65 -8.95 8.90 6.65
C LEU A 65 -8.28 7.60 6.19
N GLU A 66 -6.96 7.45 6.37
CA GLU A 66 -6.24 6.20 6.16
C GLU A 66 -6.93 5.01 6.86
N LYS A 67 -7.39 5.22 8.09
CA LYS A 67 -8.01 4.18 8.94
C LYS A 67 -9.53 4.24 8.98
N THR A 68 -10.13 5.35 8.56
CA THR A 68 -11.55 5.63 8.78
C THR A 68 -12.36 5.78 7.50
N LEU A 69 -11.72 5.79 6.32
CA LEU A 69 -12.43 5.87 5.06
C LEU A 69 -13.14 4.54 4.74
N LYS A 70 -14.46 4.62 4.55
CA LYS A 70 -15.32 3.52 4.13
C LYS A 70 -15.88 3.81 2.74
N VAL A 71 -15.95 2.77 1.90
CA VAL A 71 -16.60 2.82 0.58
C VAL A 71 -17.74 1.82 0.54
N GLN A 72 -18.91 2.25 0.10
CA GLN A 72 -20.07 1.37 -0.06
C GLN A 72 -20.89 1.71 -1.31
N PRO A 73 -21.52 0.72 -1.96
CA PRO A 73 -22.47 0.98 -3.03
C PRO A 73 -23.63 1.86 -2.52
N SER A 74 -24.05 2.84 -3.32
CA SER A 74 -25.13 3.75 -2.97
C SER A 74 -25.91 4.23 -4.20
N ALA A 75 -27.14 4.67 -3.96
CA ALA A 75 -28.00 5.26 -4.98
C ALA A 75 -27.54 6.69 -5.28
N LEU A 76 -27.35 7.03 -6.56
CA LEU A 76 -27.14 8.42 -6.95
C LEU A 76 -28.46 9.11 -7.29
N PRO A 77 -28.64 10.37 -6.86
CA PRO A 77 -29.72 11.21 -7.34
C PRO A 77 -29.70 11.30 -8.88
N PRO A 78 -30.88 11.22 -9.53
CA PRO A 78 -30.96 11.28 -10.99
C PRO A 78 -30.35 12.58 -11.54
N GLY A 79 -29.62 12.46 -12.65
CA GLY A 79 -28.93 13.59 -13.29
C GLY A 79 -27.61 14.02 -12.63
N LYS A 80 -27.25 13.49 -11.45
CA LYS A 80 -25.95 13.75 -10.81
C LYS A 80 -24.95 12.64 -11.13
N ARG A 81 -23.75 13.02 -11.55
CA ARG A 81 -22.63 12.08 -11.76
C ARG A 81 -21.71 12.01 -10.54
N PHE A 82 -21.73 13.07 -9.72
CA PHE A 82 -20.78 13.29 -8.64
C PHE A 82 -21.25 14.39 -7.69
N LEU A 83 -20.99 14.20 -6.40
CA LEU A 83 -21.21 15.16 -5.34
C LEU A 83 -20.07 15.05 -4.32
N THR A 84 -19.61 16.16 -3.77
CA THR A 84 -18.56 16.20 -2.74
C THR A 84 -18.98 17.00 -1.53
N ASN A 85 -18.32 16.74 -0.42
CA ASN A 85 -18.36 17.61 0.73
C ASN A 85 -17.89 19.03 0.34
N THR A 86 -18.48 20.05 0.96
CA THR A 86 -18.20 21.48 0.70
C THR A 86 -16.77 21.89 1.04
N ILE A 87 -16.12 21.16 1.94
CA ILE A 87 -14.73 21.42 2.37
C ILE A 87 -13.72 20.92 1.32
N CYS A 88 -14.14 20.08 0.37
CA CYS A 88 -13.33 19.62 -0.74
C CYS A 88 -12.95 20.78 -1.67
N LYS A 89 -11.71 21.27 -1.55
CA LYS A 89 -11.22 22.41 -2.35
C LYS A 89 -10.85 22.01 -3.78
N ASN A 90 -10.42 20.77 -3.98
CA ASN A 90 -9.85 20.28 -5.24
C ASN A 90 -10.65 19.10 -5.80
N ALA A 91 -11.96 19.29 -6.00
CA ALA A 91 -12.85 18.23 -6.50
C ALA A 91 -12.46 17.72 -7.90
N GLU A 92 -11.72 18.52 -8.67
CA GLU A 92 -11.23 18.16 -10.01
C GLU A 92 -10.13 17.08 -9.96
N GLU A 93 -9.32 17.03 -8.90
CA GLU A 93 -8.25 16.02 -8.71
C GLU A 93 -8.79 14.60 -8.46
N LEU A 94 -10.05 14.49 -8.01
CA LEU A 94 -10.72 13.20 -7.84
C LEU A 94 -10.95 12.48 -9.17
N PHE A 95 -11.02 13.24 -10.27
CA PHE A 95 -11.34 12.75 -11.61
C PHE A 95 -10.20 12.77 -12.58
N ASP A 96 -9.04 13.30 -12.19
CA ASP A 96 -7.91 13.38 -13.12
C ASP A 96 -7.70 11.97 -13.69
N PRO A 97 -7.86 11.74 -15.01
CA PRO A 97 -7.52 10.47 -15.62
C PRO A 97 -5.99 10.29 -15.65
N GLY A 98 -5.30 10.71 -14.59
CA GLY A 98 -3.97 10.24 -14.26
C GLY A 98 -4.06 8.72 -14.19
N GLU A 99 -3.07 8.08 -14.81
CA GLU A 99 -2.91 6.64 -14.96
C GLU A 99 -3.46 5.90 -13.74
N PRO A 100 -4.09 4.72 -13.93
CA PRO A 100 -4.42 3.87 -12.80
C PRO A 100 -3.21 3.85 -11.87
N LEU A 101 -3.43 4.21 -10.61
CA LEU A 101 -2.41 4.25 -9.59
C LEU A 101 -2.10 2.79 -9.23
N GLU A 102 -1.64 2.04 -10.24
CA GLU A 102 -1.01 0.76 -10.09
C GLU A 102 0.23 1.02 -9.24
N ALA A 103 0.51 0.08 -8.33
CA ALA A 103 1.75 0.09 -7.60
C ALA A 103 2.90 -0.07 -8.60
N LYS A 104 3.33 1.04 -9.21
CA LYS A 104 4.39 1.07 -10.18
C LYS A 104 5.69 1.12 -9.38
N LEU A 105 6.34 -0.03 -9.30
CA LEU A 105 7.72 -0.13 -8.85
C LEU A 105 8.54 0.79 -9.75
N SER A 106 8.97 1.92 -9.18
CA SER A 106 9.74 2.93 -9.89
C SER A 106 11.13 3.01 -9.27
N ARG A 107 12.14 3.00 -10.13
CA ARG A 107 13.54 3.10 -9.74
C ARG A 107 13.92 4.57 -9.68
N GLY A 108 14.38 5.04 -8.52
CA GLY A 108 14.88 6.43 -8.36
C GLY A 108 16.24 6.71 -9.01
N SER A 109 16.90 5.71 -9.61
CA SER A 109 18.24 5.80 -10.21
C SER A 109 18.19 5.49 -11.71
N SER A 110 18.77 6.37 -12.54
CA SER A 110 18.77 6.29 -14.00
C SER A 110 20.01 5.61 -14.62
N LEU A 111 20.92 5.06 -13.80
CA LEU A 111 22.13 4.40 -14.33
C LEU A 111 21.78 3.12 -15.10
N LEU A 112 22.26 3.03 -16.35
CA LEU A 112 22.13 1.87 -17.24
C LEU A 112 22.63 0.58 -16.55
N ARG A 113 21.92 -0.53 -16.76
CA ARG A 113 22.36 -1.86 -16.27
C ARG A 113 22.59 -2.79 -17.45
N ASP A 114 23.84 -3.24 -17.57
CA ASP A 114 24.20 -4.50 -18.21
C ASP A 114 24.61 -5.52 -17.13
N PHE A 115 23.80 -5.80 -16.10
CA PHE A 115 24.25 -6.83 -15.13
C PHE A 115 23.16 -7.59 -14.39
N GLN A 116 23.43 -8.89 -14.26
CA GLN A 116 22.74 -9.95 -13.53
C GLN A 116 22.65 -9.65 -12.02
N SER A 117 21.52 -10.00 -11.39
CA SER A 117 21.35 -9.93 -9.93
C SER A 117 22.23 -10.98 -9.24
N ASN A 118 22.86 -10.63 -8.11
CA ASN A 118 23.56 -11.62 -7.29
C ASN A 118 22.59 -12.43 -6.41
N LEU A 119 21.45 -11.83 -6.04
CA LEU A 119 20.42 -12.48 -5.24
C LEU A 119 19.04 -12.21 -5.84
N ALA A 120 18.31 -13.27 -6.14
CA ALA A 120 16.92 -13.17 -6.58
C ALA A 120 15.97 -13.24 -5.38
N THR A 121 15.02 -12.32 -5.32
CA THR A 121 13.89 -12.38 -4.39
C THR A 121 12.89 -13.46 -4.79
N GLY A 122 12.85 -13.80 -6.09
CA GLY A 122 11.86 -14.69 -6.70
C GLY A 122 10.51 -14.02 -6.95
N ILE A 123 10.47 -12.69 -6.87
CA ILE A 123 9.34 -11.86 -7.27
C ILE A 123 9.81 -11.07 -8.50
N GLU A 124 9.34 -11.48 -9.68
CA GLU A 124 9.79 -10.98 -10.99
C GLU A 124 9.88 -9.45 -11.04
N ALA A 125 8.79 -8.76 -10.67
CA ALA A 125 8.74 -7.29 -10.67
C ALA A 125 9.81 -6.63 -9.77
N ILE A 126 10.17 -7.26 -8.64
CA ILE A 126 11.20 -6.76 -7.74
C ILE A 126 12.58 -7.08 -8.28
N ASP A 127 12.78 -8.28 -8.81
CA ASP A 127 14.06 -8.73 -9.35
C ASP A 127 14.47 -7.90 -10.57
N GLU A 128 13.52 -7.54 -11.43
CA GLU A 128 13.73 -6.63 -12.57
C GLU A 128 14.06 -5.20 -12.12
N THR A 129 13.37 -4.69 -11.09
CA THR A 129 13.49 -3.29 -10.67
C THR A 129 14.70 -3.04 -9.76
N LEU A 130 14.91 -3.90 -8.77
CA LEU A 130 15.86 -3.70 -7.67
C LEU A 130 17.21 -4.34 -7.98
N ALA A 131 17.22 -5.53 -8.58
CA ALA A 131 18.39 -6.36 -8.91
C ALA A 131 19.54 -6.22 -7.90
N LEU A 132 19.43 -6.94 -6.78
CA LEU A 132 20.33 -6.86 -5.62
C LEU A 132 21.76 -7.30 -5.97
N ARG A 133 22.77 -6.54 -5.51
CA ARG A 133 24.19 -6.84 -5.76
C ARG A 133 25.04 -6.73 -4.50
N PHE A 134 26.17 -7.43 -4.53
CA PHE A 134 27.19 -7.28 -3.49
C PHE A 134 27.73 -5.85 -3.41
N GLY A 135 28.02 -5.40 -2.20
CA GLY A 135 28.56 -4.06 -1.91
C GLY A 135 27.56 -2.92 -2.09
N GLN A 136 26.29 -3.20 -2.43
CA GLN A 136 25.26 -2.18 -2.53
C GLN A 136 24.47 -2.07 -1.23
N LEU A 137 24.19 -0.83 -0.82
CA LEU A 137 23.20 -0.52 0.19
C LEU A 137 21.85 -0.30 -0.49
N VAL A 138 20.83 -0.99 -0.01
CA VAL A 138 19.45 -0.89 -0.51
C VAL A 138 18.53 -0.51 0.64
N SER A 139 17.70 0.51 0.42
CA SER A 139 16.69 0.95 1.39
C SER A 139 15.30 0.61 0.86
N LEU A 140 14.51 -0.09 1.66
CA LEU A 140 13.12 -0.45 1.39
C LEU A 140 12.23 0.33 2.37
N GLN A 141 11.17 0.96 1.87
CA GLN A 141 10.23 1.73 2.69
C GLN A 141 8.78 1.36 2.34
N GLY A 142 7.94 1.28 3.37
CA GLY A 142 6.52 0.93 3.26
C GLY A 142 6.18 -0.38 3.95
N GLU A 143 4.89 -0.67 4.05
CA GLU A 143 4.32 -1.79 4.81
C GLU A 143 4.94 -3.15 4.43
N ALA A 144 5.21 -3.37 3.14
CA ALA A 144 5.77 -4.63 2.64
C ALA A 144 7.26 -4.84 2.95
N SER A 145 7.98 -3.81 3.44
CA SER A 145 9.45 -3.85 3.58
C SER A 145 9.91 -4.92 4.57
N ASN A 146 9.18 -5.07 5.68
CA ASN A 146 9.50 -6.07 6.71
C ASN A 146 9.32 -7.49 6.16
N ALA A 147 8.22 -7.77 5.46
CA ALA A 147 8.02 -9.08 4.85
C ALA A 147 9.12 -9.38 3.82
N LEU A 148 9.50 -8.38 3.01
CA LEU A 148 10.54 -8.52 2.01
C LEU A 148 11.93 -8.75 2.64
N SER A 149 12.25 -8.10 3.75
CA SER A 149 13.53 -8.32 4.45
C SER A 149 13.66 -9.76 4.97
N HIS A 150 12.59 -10.33 5.54
CA HIS A 150 12.60 -11.73 5.97
C HIS A 150 12.80 -12.69 4.78
N LEU A 151 12.10 -12.45 3.66
CA LEU A 151 12.27 -13.24 2.44
C LEU A 151 13.71 -13.19 1.94
N ILE A 152 14.32 -11.99 1.86
CA ILE A 152 15.70 -11.81 1.40
C ILE A 152 16.69 -12.58 2.28
N CYS A 153 16.47 -12.61 3.60
CA CYS A 153 17.32 -13.39 4.51
C CYS A 153 17.31 -14.88 4.16
N VAL A 154 16.12 -15.45 3.95
CA VAL A 154 16.01 -16.87 3.58
C VAL A 154 16.61 -17.13 2.20
N ARG A 155 16.41 -16.22 1.25
CA ARG A 155 17.00 -16.33 -0.10
C ARG A 155 18.52 -16.36 -0.07
N ALA A 156 19.16 -15.58 0.80
CA ALA A 156 20.61 -15.55 0.93
C ALA A 156 21.18 -16.87 1.50
N ILE A 157 20.49 -17.49 2.45
CA ILE A 157 20.90 -18.78 3.04
C ILE A 157 20.69 -19.95 2.08
N ASN A 158 19.79 -19.81 1.09
CA ASN A 158 19.50 -20.86 0.13
C ASN A 158 20.76 -21.25 -0.68
N PRO A 159 20.95 -22.54 -1.00
CA PRO A 159 22.07 -22.97 -1.84
C PRO A 159 22.13 -22.27 -3.20
N LEU A 160 23.35 -22.17 -3.73
CA LEU A 160 23.60 -21.74 -5.10
C LEU A 160 23.22 -22.85 -6.10
N PRO A 161 22.58 -22.52 -7.24
CA PRO A 161 21.69 -21.38 -7.50
C PRO A 161 20.24 -21.66 -7.02
N PRO A 162 19.40 -20.65 -6.72
CA PRO A 162 19.58 -19.19 -6.92
C PRO A 162 19.92 -18.38 -5.65
N GLY A 163 20.29 -19.03 -4.53
CA GLY A 163 20.66 -18.31 -3.30
C GLY A 163 22.14 -17.93 -3.24
N LEU A 164 22.66 -17.62 -2.05
CA LEU A 164 24.07 -17.25 -1.85
C LEU A 164 24.87 -18.26 -1.03
N ASP A 165 24.23 -19.27 -0.46
CA ASP A 165 24.82 -20.21 0.50
C ASP A 165 25.61 -19.49 1.61
N SER A 166 25.03 -18.40 2.14
CA SER A 166 25.69 -17.49 3.08
C SER A 166 24.90 -17.30 4.38
N ASP A 167 25.61 -17.07 5.48
CA ASP A 167 25.02 -16.60 6.72
C ASP A 167 24.44 -15.18 6.57
N VAL A 168 23.41 -14.88 7.36
CA VAL A 168 22.73 -13.58 7.36
C VAL A 168 22.64 -13.01 8.77
N VAL A 169 22.97 -11.74 8.91
CA VAL A 169 22.76 -10.97 10.14
C VAL A 169 21.52 -10.10 9.95
N PHE A 170 20.50 -10.33 10.79
CA PHE A 170 19.32 -9.47 10.85
C PHE A 170 19.41 -8.56 12.08
N VAL A 171 19.47 -7.26 11.85
CA VAL A 171 19.48 -6.26 12.93
C VAL A 171 18.08 -5.70 13.10
N ASP A 172 17.45 -6.03 14.22
CA ASP A 172 16.07 -5.63 14.50
C ASP A 172 16.01 -4.50 15.53
N GLY A 173 15.91 -3.26 15.05
CA GLY A 173 15.67 -2.09 15.91
C GLY A 173 14.20 -1.85 16.23
N GLY A 174 13.28 -2.51 15.53
CA GLY A 174 11.84 -2.27 15.60
C GLY A 174 11.05 -3.36 16.32
N ASN A 175 11.72 -4.44 16.74
CA ASN A 175 11.08 -5.66 17.21
C ASN A 175 10.08 -6.25 16.18
N VAL A 176 10.49 -6.23 14.90
CA VAL A 176 9.70 -6.71 13.75
C VAL A 176 10.13 -8.07 13.24
N PHE A 177 11.21 -8.64 13.79
CA PHE A 177 11.70 -9.94 13.38
C PHE A 177 10.72 -11.05 13.77
N ASP A 178 10.32 -11.88 12.80
CA ASP A 178 9.40 -12.99 13.01
C ASP A 178 9.98 -14.32 12.50
N ALA A 179 10.41 -15.16 13.45
CA ALA A 179 10.95 -16.49 13.17
C ALA A 179 9.92 -17.40 12.45
N TYR A 180 8.62 -17.22 12.66
CA TYR A 180 7.61 -18.01 11.98
C TYR A 180 7.53 -17.67 10.50
N THR A 181 7.58 -16.38 10.16
CA THR A 181 7.66 -15.92 8.77
C THR A 181 8.92 -16.44 8.07
N VAL A 182 10.08 -16.39 8.73
CA VAL A 182 11.33 -16.97 8.22
C VAL A 182 11.18 -18.48 7.98
N SER A 183 10.64 -19.22 8.96
CA SER A 183 10.43 -20.66 8.84
C SER A 183 9.47 -21.01 7.69
N LYS A 184 8.42 -20.20 7.47
CA LYS A 184 7.46 -20.40 6.37
C LYS A 184 8.12 -20.22 5.00
N HIS A 185 8.96 -19.19 4.86
CA HIS A 185 9.73 -18.97 3.63
C HIS A 185 10.72 -20.12 3.38
N ALA A 186 11.42 -20.56 4.43
CA ALA A 186 12.37 -21.67 4.34
C ALA A 186 11.71 -22.98 3.91
N PHE A 187 10.57 -23.31 4.52
CA PHE A 187 9.76 -24.46 4.13
C PHE A 187 9.32 -24.39 2.68
N SER A 188 8.89 -23.20 2.23
CA SER A 188 8.44 -22.98 0.85
C SER A 188 9.58 -23.13 -0.17
N LEU A 189 10.83 -23.02 0.26
CA LEU A 189 12.04 -23.23 -0.54
C LEU A 189 12.68 -24.61 -0.33
N GLY A 190 12.08 -25.48 0.49
CA GLY A 190 12.61 -26.81 0.78
C GLY A 190 13.90 -26.81 1.59
N LEU A 191 14.15 -25.75 2.38
CA LEU A 191 15.32 -25.66 3.25
C LEU A 191 15.11 -26.45 4.54
N ASP A 192 16.11 -27.25 4.90
CA ASP A 192 16.15 -27.95 6.19
C ASP A 192 16.21 -26.97 7.36
N GLN A 193 15.51 -27.29 8.45
CA GLN A 193 15.45 -26.47 9.67
C GLN A 193 16.84 -26.18 10.28
N GLU A 194 17.82 -27.04 10.03
CA GLU A 194 19.19 -26.86 10.51
C GLU A 194 19.86 -25.62 9.92
N ARG A 195 19.55 -25.27 8.66
CA ARG A 195 20.14 -24.10 7.99
C ARG A 195 19.48 -22.79 8.39
N THR A 196 18.32 -22.82 9.03
CA THR A 196 17.60 -21.62 9.49
C THR A 196 17.70 -21.41 11.00
N LYS A 197 18.59 -22.16 11.66
CA LYS A 197 18.84 -22.00 13.09
C LYS A 197 19.31 -20.58 13.40
N LEU A 198 18.59 -19.94 14.31
CA LEU A 198 18.94 -18.62 14.82
C LEU A 198 20.03 -18.77 15.87
N HIS A 199 21.15 -18.11 15.62
CA HIS A 199 22.20 -17.95 16.61
C HIS A 199 22.07 -16.56 17.23
N PRO A 200 21.74 -16.44 18.53
CA PRO A 200 21.81 -15.15 19.19
C PRO A 200 23.26 -14.66 19.14
N SER A 201 23.44 -13.37 18.85
CA SER A 201 24.78 -12.77 18.91
C SER A 201 25.37 -13.00 20.31
N PRO A 202 26.67 -13.32 20.43
CA PRO A 202 27.28 -13.50 21.73
C PRO A 202 27.10 -12.21 22.54
N VAL A 203 26.40 -12.32 23.66
CA VAL A 203 26.34 -11.26 24.66
C VAL A 203 27.75 -11.16 25.22
N GLU A 204 28.45 -10.05 24.98
CA GLU A 204 29.73 -9.76 25.62
C GLU A 204 29.54 -9.94 27.14
N GLN A 205 30.21 -10.95 27.69
CA GLN A 205 30.24 -11.13 29.13
C GLN A 205 30.98 -9.93 29.74
N PRO A 206 30.44 -9.26 30.76
CA PRO A 206 31.18 -8.20 31.43
C PRO A 206 32.44 -8.80 32.05
N HIS A 207 33.59 -8.29 31.64
CA HIS A 207 34.87 -8.58 32.27
C HIS A 207 34.78 -8.20 33.76
N ASN A 208 34.90 -9.19 34.64
CA ASN A 208 35.18 -9.02 36.06
C ASN A 208 36.68 -9.02 36.30
#